data_AF-B9G976-F1
#
_entry.id   AF-B9G976-F1
#
_cell.length_a   1.000
_cell.length_b   1.000
_cell.length_c   1.000
_cell.angle_alpha   90.00
_cell.angle_beta   90.00
_cell.angle_gamma   90.00
#
_symmetry.space_group_name_H-M   'P 1'
#
loop_
_entity.id
_entity.type
_entity.pdbx_description
1 polymer ?
#
loop_
_entity_poly.entity_id
_entity_poly.type
_entity_poly.pdbx_seq_one_letter_code
_entity_poly.pdbx_strand_id
1 'polypeptide(L)'
;MSGPKRGIGNQVRVLIEFDMKIKNGETQDDDFQLIDGAIICSEFVLPDRVFTQRIEGDCDAVDISRALFHEAVEATIQVSISQVHDNGLSLSLYSYIGQIPEKIRLFDGVISKPCDLDRFVVAVVENTPLFLIFKAVHRDGSDYDIPKYCPLVFKVDQGDGSYRVSEYCPFKARRHGYDMKELKLGGARVLLKVSWSTLK
;
A
#
# COMPACT_ATOMS: atom_id res chain seq x y z
N MET A 1 11.44 -5.84 -3.02
CA MET A 1 10.70 -4.58 -3.33
C MET A 1 9.26 -4.95 -3.65
N SER A 2 8.27 -4.13 -3.29
CA SER A 2 6.90 -4.36 -3.78
C SER A 2 6.70 -3.50 -5.02
N GLY A 3 6.40 -4.12 -6.17
CA GLY A 3 6.16 -3.42 -7.44
C GLY A 3 4.95 -2.46 -7.41
N PRO A 4 4.68 -1.77 -8.53
CA PRO A 4 3.51 -0.91 -8.68
C PRO A 4 2.23 -1.70 -8.47
N LYS A 5 1.23 -1.05 -7.86
CA LYS A 5 -0.06 -1.66 -7.53
C LYS A 5 -1.15 -0.77 -8.08
N ARG A 6 -2.11 -1.36 -8.80
CA ARG A 6 -3.21 -0.65 -9.44
C ARG A 6 -4.47 -1.49 -9.36
N GLY A 7 -5.61 -0.85 -9.09
CA GLY A 7 -6.91 -1.42 -9.36
C GLY A 7 -7.23 -1.22 -10.84
N ILE A 8 -7.83 -2.22 -11.48
CA ILE A 8 -8.31 -2.14 -12.86
C ILE A 8 -9.76 -2.62 -12.85
N GLY A 9 -10.68 -1.75 -13.27
CA GLY A 9 -12.07 -2.12 -13.46
C GLY A 9 -12.17 -3.14 -14.60
N ASN A 10 -12.95 -4.19 -14.39
CA ASN A 10 -13.20 -5.17 -15.44
C ASN A 10 -14.67 -5.56 -15.48
N GLN A 11 -15.30 -5.36 -16.64
CA GLN A 11 -16.67 -5.81 -16.93
C GLN A 11 -16.70 -6.94 -17.98
N VAL A 12 -15.57 -7.23 -18.63
CA VAL A 12 -15.49 -8.14 -19.79
C VAL A 12 -14.15 -8.91 -19.79
N ARG A 13 -13.76 -9.49 -20.93
CA ARG A 13 -12.35 -9.91 -21.11
C ARG A 13 -11.52 -8.66 -21.37
N VAL A 14 -10.49 -8.44 -20.55
CA VAL A 14 -9.55 -7.33 -20.71
C VAL A 14 -8.20 -7.90 -21.10
N LEU A 15 -7.62 -7.33 -22.15
CA LEU A 15 -6.21 -7.52 -22.48
C LEU A 15 -5.41 -6.50 -21.67
N ILE A 16 -4.46 -6.97 -20.86
CA ILE A 16 -3.52 -6.10 -20.15
C ILE A 16 -2.17 -6.29 -20.81
N GLU A 17 -1.70 -5.24 -21.46
CA GLU A 17 -0.36 -5.15 -22.04
C GLU A 17 0.61 -4.54 -21.04
N PHE A 18 1.83 -5.05 -21.02
CA PHE A 18 2.92 -4.58 -20.18
C PHE A 18 4.18 -4.43 -21.02
N ASP A 19 4.79 -3.25 -20.89
CA ASP A 19 6.16 -2.97 -21.32
C ASP A 19 6.96 -2.64 -20.06
N MET A 20 7.74 -3.62 -19.57
CA MET A 20 8.57 -3.49 -18.37
C MET A 20 10.04 -3.44 -18.77
N LYS A 21 10.77 -2.46 -18.22
CA LYS A 21 12.20 -2.26 -18.45
C LYS A 21 12.95 -2.12 -17.13
N ILE A 22 14.18 -2.62 -17.05
CA ILE A 22 15.11 -2.28 -15.96
C ILE A 22 15.90 -1.05 -16.39
N LYS A 23 15.86 -0.03 -15.53
CA LYS A 23 16.68 1.15 -15.74
C LYS A 23 18.16 0.78 -15.75
N ASN A 24 18.86 1.03 -16.84
CA ASN A 24 20.28 0.70 -16.98
C ASN A 24 21.07 1.85 -17.61
N GLY A 25 20.98 3.04 -17.04
CA GLY A 25 21.77 4.19 -17.49
C GLY A 25 21.10 5.50 -17.18
N GLU A 26 21.55 6.55 -17.85
CA GLU A 26 20.93 7.87 -17.75
C GLU A 26 19.77 8.01 -18.75
N THR A 27 19.83 7.31 -19.88
CA THR A 27 18.86 7.42 -20.97
C THR A 27 17.99 6.18 -21.09
N GLN A 28 16.81 6.33 -21.69
CA GLN A 28 15.90 5.20 -21.94
C GLN A 28 16.47 4.19 -22.94
N ASP A 29 17.41 4.61 -23.80
CA ASP A 29 18.06 3.72 -24.78
C ASP A 29 19.01 2.73 -24.12
N ASP A 30 19.45 3.01 -22.89
CA ASP A 30 20.31 2.11 -22.12
C ASP A 30 19.50 1.07 -21.34
N ASP A 31 18.18 1.25 -21.20
CA ASP A 31 17.30 0.42 -20.40
C ASP A 31 17.06 -0.95 -21.05
N PHE A 32 17.21 -2.01 -20.26
CA PHE A 32 16.98 -3.37 -20.75
C PHE A 32 15.49 -3.70 -20.73
N GLN A 33 14.98 -4.21 -21.86
CA GLN A 33 13.66 -4.82 -21.92
C GLN A 33 13.63 -6.02 -20.98
N LEU A 34 12.73 -5.99 -20.00
CA LEU A 34 12.42 -7.18 -19.21
C LEU A 34 11.34 -7.97 -19.91
N ILE A 35 10.15 -7.39 -20.01
CA ILE A 35 8.95 -8.06 -20.46
C ILE A 35 8.24 -7.11 -21.39
N ASP A 36 8.07 -7.54 -22.63
CA ASP A 36 7.10 -6.96 -23.56
C ASP A 36 6.05 -8.04 -23.84
N GLY A 37 4.83 -7.84 -23.37
CA GLY A 37 3.80 -8.85 -23.55
C GLY A 37 2.45 -8.47 -23.00
N ALA A 38 1.48 -9.34 -23.23
CA ALA A 38 0.11 -9.13 -22.79
C ALA A 38 -0.51 -10.39 -22.18
N ILE A 39 -1.45 -10.17 -21.27
CA ILE A 39 -2.25 -11.21 -20.64
C ILE A 39 -3.73 -10.93 -20.90
N ILE A 40 -4.50 -12.00 -21.05
CA ILE A 40 -5.97 -11.90 -21.05
C ILE A 40 -6.45 -12.17 -19.63
N CYS A 41 -7.12 -11.18 -19.05
CA CYS A 41 -7.83 -11.30 -17.79
C CYS A 41 -9.31 -11.44 -18.07
N SER A 42 -9.91 -12.53 -17.62
CA SER A 42 -11.36 -12.72 -17.65
C SER A 42 -11.85 -13.28 -16.33
N GLU A 43 -13.06 -12.91 -15.94
CA GLU A 43 -13.76 -13.43 -14.76
C GLU A 43 -13.81 -14.97 -14.72
N PHE A 44 -13.83 -15.62 -15.89
CA PHE A 44 -13.89 -17.09 -15.99
C PHE A 44 -12.56 -17.81 -15.71
N VAL A 45 -11.44 -17.08 -15.65
CA VAL A 45 -10.10 -17.68 -15.63
C VAL A 45 -9.38 -17.45 -14.29
N LEU A 46 -9.72 -16.37 -13.57
CA LEU A 46 -9.06 -16.07 -12.30
C LEU A 46 -9.79 -16.76 -11.14
N PRO A 47 -9.07 -17.43 -10.23
CA PRO A 47 -9.70 -17.99 -9.04
C PRO A 47 -10.07 -16.86 -8.05
N ASP A 48 -11.03 -17.11 -7.15
CA ASP A 48 -11.44 -16.21 -6.06
C ASP A 48 -10.36 -16.04 -4.95
N ARG A 49 -9.09 -16.06 -5.34
CA ARG A 49 -7.92 -15.92 -4.47
C ARG A 49 -6.82 -15.18 -5.20
N VAL A 50 -5.81 -14.74 -4.45
CA VAL A 50 -4.57 -14.25 -5.08
C VAL A 50 -3.94 -15.36 -5.90
N PHE A 51 -3.70 -15.07 -7.17
CA PHE A 51 -2.97 -15.93 -8.10
C PHE A 51 -1.71 -15.21 -8.53
N THR A 52 -0.56 -15.86 -8.30
CA THR A 52 0.74 -15.37 -8.75
C THR A 52 1.17 -16.18 -9.97
N GLN A 53 1.45 -15.48 -11.06
CA GLN A 53 1.99 -16.06 -12.29
C GLN A 53 3.37 -15.46 -12.55
N ARG A 54 4.34 -16.32 -12.81
CA ARG A 54 5.63 -15.90 -13.36
C ARG A 54 5.48 -15.58 -14.84
N ILE A 55 5.93 -14.40 -15.22
CA ILE A 55 6.08 -13.99 -16.62
C ILE A 55 7.57 -13.99 -16.92
N GLU A 56 7.98 -14.85 -17.84
CA GLU A 56 9.35 -14.92 -18.31
C GLU A 56 9.56 -13.79 -19.33
N GLY A 57 10.64 -13.03 -19.15
CA GLY A 57 11.12 -12.02 -20.06
C GLY A 57 12.40 -12.47 -20.75
N ASP A 58 12.90 -11.65 -21.69
CA ASP A 58 14.12 -11.98 -22.43
C ASP A 58 15.37 -11.98 -21.54
N CYS A 59 15.39 -11.10 -20.54
CA CYS A 59 16.53 -10.89 -19.65
C CYS A 59 16.30 -11.38 -18.20
N ASP A 60 15.05 -11.45 -17.74
CA ASP A 60 14.67 -11.92 -16.40
C ASP A 60 13.16 -12.21 -16.34
N ALA A 61 12.69 -12.79 -15.24
CA ALA A 61 11.29 -13.07 -14.99
C ALA A 61 10.68 -12.16 -13.92
N VAL A 62 9.39 -11.86 -14.03
CA VAL A 62 8.64 -11.11 -13.03
C VAL A 62 7.43 -11.92 -12.57
N ASP A 63 7.27 -12.01 -11.25
CA ASP A 63 6.07 -12.58 -10.65
C ASP A 63 4.97 -11.51 -10.56
N ILE A 64 3.82 -11.77 -11.20
CA ILE A 64 2.64 -10.90 -11.13
C ILE A 64 1.55 -11.59 -10.31
N SER A 65 1.15 -10.96 -9.20
CA SER A 65 0.01 -11.37 -8.39
C SER A 65 -1.26 -10.62 -8.78
N ARG A 66 -2.38 -11.35 -8.94
CA ARG A 66 -3.70 -10.80 -9.31
C ARG A 66 -4.77 -11.38 -8.40
N ALA A 67 -5.82 -10.61 -8.15
CA ALA A 67 -7.01 -11.07 -7.45
C ALA A 67 -8.24 -10.46 -8.12
N LEU A 68 -9.29 -11.26 -8.27
CA LEU A 68 -10.58 -10.79 -8.74
C LEU A 68 -11.43 -10.38 -7.53
N PHE A 69 -12.05 -9.21 -7.61
CA PHE A 69 -12.99 -8.74 -6.59
C PHE A 69 -14.30 -8.36 -7.27
N HIS A 70 -15.35 -9.10 -6.94
CA HIS A 70 -16.70 -8.70 -7.33
C HIS A 70 -17.14 -7.49 -6.51
N GLU A 71 -17.79 -6.52 -7.18
CA GLU A 71 -18.32 -5.31 -6.54
C GLU A 71 -17.26 -4.50 -5.78
N ALA A 72 -16.03 -4.44 -6.32
CA ALA A 72 -14.98 -3.64 -5.73
C ALA A 72 -15.11 -2.15 -6.02
N VAL A 73 -14.69 -1.36 -5.03
CA VAL A 73 -14.49 0.08 -5.12
C VAL A 73 -13.01 0.38 -5.01
N GLU A 74 -12.59 1.49 -5.61
CA GLU A 74 -11.25 2.03 -5.47
C GLU A 74 -11.16 2.83 -4.16
N ALA A 75 -10.18 2.49 -3.33
CA ALA A 75 -9.74 3.32 -2.22
C ALA A 75 -8.47 4.06 -2.62
N THR A 76 -8.57 5.38 -2.80
CA THR A 76 -7.39 6.25 -2.89
C THR A 76 -6.99 6.70 -1.49
N ILE A 77 -5.76 6.38 -1.10
CA ILE A 77 -5.16 6.66 0.19
C ILE A 77 -4.15 7.79 0.02
N GLN A 78 -4.37 8.89 0.72
CA GLN A 78 -3.45 10.03 0.79
C GLN A 78 -2.95 10.16 2.23
N VAL A 79 -1.64 10.36 2.37
CA VAL A 79 -0.98 10.45 3.67
C VAL A 79 -0.12 11.70 3.69
N SER A 80 -0.38 12.59 4.65
CA SER A 80 0.36 13.82 4.87
C SER A 80 1.01 13.78 6.25
N ILE A 81 2.27 14.16 6.34
CA ILE A 81 3.05 14.21 7.58
C ILE A 81 3.36 15.68 7.85
N SER A 82 2.73 16.24 8.89
CA SER A 82 2.82 17.67 9.19
C SER A 82 3.87 18.01 10.26
N GLN A 83 4.26 17.03 11.05
CA GLN A 83 5.27 17.14 12.10
C GLN A 83 6.07 15.85 12.14
N VAL A 84 7.37 15.93 12.40
CA VAL A 84 8.27 14.80 12.63
C VAL A 84 9.41 15.28 13.54
N HIS A 85 9.96 14.40 14.37
CA HIS A 85 11.14 14.72 15.19
C HIS A 85 12.39 14.92 14.33
N ASP A 86 13.38 15.65 14.85
CA ASP A 86 14.62 15.99 14.15
C ASP A 86 15.42 14.76 13.70
N ASN A 87 15.31 13.65 14.44
CA ASN A 87 15.96 12.37 14.13
C ASN A 87 15.25 11.55 13.04
N GLY A 88 14.12 12.05 12.55
CA GLY A 88 13.26 11.38 11.57
C GLY A 88 12.48 10.19 12.12
N LEU A 89 11.64 9.62 11.27
CA LEU A 89 10.74 8.52 11.56
C LEU A 89 10.89 7.43 10.50
N SER A 90 11.24 6.21 10.90
CA SER A 90 11.12 5.06 10.01
C SER A 90 9.65 4.63 9.97
N LEU A 91 8.99 4.80 8.82
CA LEU A 91 7.57 4.57 8.64
C LEU A 91 7.32 3.53 7.54
N SER A 92 6.54 2.52 7.88
CA SER A 92 5.98 1.58 6.91
C SER A 92 4.45 1.62 6.97
N LEU A 93 3.81 1.67 5.80
CA LEU A 93 2.36 1.63 5.64
C LEU A 93 1.96 0.39 4.86
N TYR A 94 0.98 -0.33 5.38
CA TYR A 94 0.38 -1.48 4.72
C TYR A 94 -1.12 -1.32 4.64
N SER A 95 -1.72 -1.86 3.58
CA SER A 95 -3.15 -2.16 3.55
C SER A 95 -3.40 -3.65 3.73
N TYR A 96 -4.51 -3.95 4.38
CA TYR A 96 -5.03 -5.30 4.52
C TYR A 96 -6.52 -5.28 4.19
N ILE A 97 -6.91 -6.17 3.30
CA ILE A 97 -8.29 -6.40 2.87
C ILE A 97 -8.57 -7.87 3.14
N GLY A 98 -9.63 -8.21 3.86
CA GLY A 98 -9.83 -9.55 4.43
C GLY A 98 -9.83 -10.69 3.39
N GLN A 99 -10.06 -10.37 2.13
CA GLN A 99 -10.09 -11.28 0.98
C GLN A 99 -8.69 -11.66 0.46
N ILE A 100 -7.66 -10.87 0.78
CA ILE A 100 -6.25 -11.18 0.51
C ILE A 100 -5.55 -11.42 1.84
N PRO A 101 -5.06 -12.63 2.13
CA PRO A 101 -4.41 -12.91 3.42
C PRO A 101 -3.11 -12.10 3.60
N GLU A 102 -2.44 -11.72 2.51
CA GLU A 102 -1.22 -10.93 2.56
C GLU A 102 -1.47 -9.42 2.76
N LYS A 103 -0.60 -8.80 3.56
CA LYS A 103 -0.56 -7.34 3.68
C LYS A 103 0.10 -6.74 2.44
N ILE A 104 -0.59 -5.79 1.84
CA ILE A 104 -0.09 -5.03 0.70
C ILE A 104 0.73 -3.86 1.25
N ARG A 105 2.05 -3.86 1.04
CA ARG A 105 2.91 -2.73 1.45
C ARG A 105 2.71 -1.56 0.49
N LEU A 106 2.31 -0.42 1.03
CA LEU A 106 2.09 0.83 0.29
C LEU A 106 3.30 1.74 0.36
N PHE A 107 3.87 1.91 1.55
CA PHE A 107 5.05 2.75 1.79
C PHE A 107 6.03 2.08 2.74
N ASP A 108 7.32 2.36 2.57
CA ASP A 108 8.40 1.89 3.44
C ASP A 108 9.60 2.83 3.29
N GLY A 109 9.87 3.65 4.30
CA GLY A 109 10.92 4.65 4.19
C GLY A 109 11.16 5.46 5.45
N VAL A 110 12.19 6.31 5.39
CA VAL A 110 12.54 7.22 6.49
C VAL A 110 12.06 8.63 6.14
N ILE A 111 11.28 9.22 7.04
CA ILE A 111 10.76 10.59 6.92
C ILE A 111 11.54 11.49 7.86
N SER A 112 12.27 12.48 7.33
CA SER A 112 13.09 13.39 8.13
C SER A 112 12.52 14.81 8.24
N LYS A 113 11.49 15.13 7.46
CA LYS A 113 10.80 16.43 7.46
C LYS A 113 9.32 16.26 7.12
N PRO A 114 8.47 17.24 7.44
CA PRO A 114 7.09 17.26 6.97
C PRO A 114 7.01 17.11 5.46
N CYS A 115 6.12 16.25 4.98
CA CYS A 115 5.92 15.97 3.57
C CYS A 115 4.55 15.32 3.30
N ASP A 116 4.11 15.39 2.05
CA ASP A 116 3.06 14.52 1.55
C ASP A 116 3.69 13.27 0.94
N LEU A 117 3.16 12.11 1.30
CA LEU A 117 3.51 10.86 0.62
C LEU A 117 2.75 10.75 -0.70
N ASP A 118 3.22 9.84 -1.56
CA ASP A 118 2.51 9.51 -2.79
C ASP A 118 1.07 9.04 -2.52
N ARG A 119 0.24 9.15 -3.56
CA ARG A 119 -1.11 8.60 -3.53
C ARG A 119 -1.04 7.10 -3.77
N PHE A 120 -1.65 6.32 -2.87
CA PHE A 120 -1.77 4.89 -3.02
C PHE A 120 -3.19 4.50 -3.40
N VAL A 121 -3.33 3.43 -4.17
CA VAL A 121 -4.64 2.95 -4.62
C VAL A 121 -4.75 1.46 -4.35
N VAL A 122 -5.87 1.04 -3.76
CA VAL A 122 -6.20 -0.37 -3.53
C VAL A 122 -7.67 -0.63 -3.85
N ALA A 123 -7.97 -1.80 -4.41
CA ALA A 123 -9.34 -2.25 -4.61
C ALA A 123 -9.86 -2.92 -3.32
N VAL A 124 -11.11 -2.64 -2.95
CA VAL A 124 -11.76 -3.18 -1.75
C VAL A 124 -13.19 -3.55 -2.09
N VAL A 125 -13.66 -4.74 -1.70
CA VAL A 125 -15.05 -5.15 -1.90
C VAL A 125 -15.98 -4.19 -1.15
N GLU A 126 -17.05 -3.72 -1.81
CA GLU A 126 -18.01 -2.80 -1.20
C GLU A 126 -18.52 -3.34 0.14
N ASN A 127 -18.75 -2.46 1.11
CA ASN A 127 -19.22 -2.80 2.47
C ASN A 127 -18.27 -3.65 3.33
N THR A 128 -17.05 -3.93 2.86
CA THR A 128 -16.01 -4.62 3.65
C THR A 128 -14.98 -3.65 4.22
N PRO A 129 -14.26 -4.01 5.30
CA PRO A 129 -13.26 -3.13 5.89
C PRO A 129 -11.93 -3.16 5.12
N LEU A 130 -11.40 -1.97 4.82
CA LEU A 130 -9.99 -1.73 4.54
C LEU A 130 -9.28 -1.43 5.86
N PHE A 131 -8.24 -2.19 6.19
CA PHE A 131 -7.37 -1.87 7.31
C PHE A 131 -6.07 -1.24 6.81
N LEU A 132 -5.78 -0.03 7.28
CA LEU A 132 -4.48 0.60 7.10
C LEU A 132 -3.64 0.40 8.35
N ILE A 133 -2.46 -0.16 8.17
CA ILE A 133 -1.55 -0.57 9.25
C ILE A 133 -0.30 0.28 9.13
N PHE A 134 -0.12 1.19 10.07
CA PHE A 134 1.08 2.00 10.18
C PHE A 134 2.04 1.35 11.15
N LYS A 135 3.31 1.33 10.80
CA LYS A 135 4.41 0.83 11.63
C LYS A 135 5.48 1.91 11.69
N ALA A 136 5.72 2.43 12.88
CA ALA A 136 6.71 3.45 13.16
C ALA A 136 7.82 2.85 14.03
N VAL A 137 9.07 3.12 13.71
CA VAL A 137 10.23 2.86 14.59
C VAL A 137 10.92 4.18 14.87
N HIS A 138 11.04 4.53 16.15
CA HIS A 138 11.83 5.68 16.56
C HIS A 138 13.29 5.28 16.68
N ARG A 139 14.20 6.18 16.31
CA ARG A 139 15.65 5.93 16.41
C ARG A 139 16.26 6.47 17.70
N ASP A 140 15.53 7.27 18.46
CA ASP A 140 15.94 7.68 19.80
C ASP A 140 14.97 7.09 20.83
N GLY A 141 15.48 6.60 21.96
CA GLY A 141 14.70 5.85 22.94
C GLY A 141 13.69 6.64 23.77
N SER A 142 13.18 7.76 23.25
CA SER A 142 12.18 8.59 23.92
C SER A 142 10.81 7.91 23.94
N ASP A 143 10.25 7.69 25.13
CA ASP A 143 8.95 7.01 25.28
C ASP A 143 7.84 7.69 24.46
N TYR A 144 7.15 6.93 23.61
CA TYR A 144 5.93 7.40 22.97
C TYR A 144 4.75 7.27 23.91
N ASP A 145 4.11 8.40 24.20
CA ASP A 145 2.77 8.43 24.81
C ASP A 145 1.76 7.71 23.91
N ILE A 146 1.45 6.45 24.24
CA ILE A 146 0.33 5.73 23.63
C ILE A 146 -0.95 6.43 24.08
N PRO A 147 -1.81 6.91 23.17
CA PRO A 147 -3.09 7.47 23.58
C PRO A 147 -3.87 6.39 24.35
N LYS A 148 -4.24 6.69 25.61
CA LYS A 148 -4.86 5.75 26.56
C LYS A 148 -6.14 5.04 26.07
N TYR A 149 -6.68 5.46 24.92
CA TYR A 149 -7.96 4.99 24.37
C TYR A 149 -7.87 4.46 22.93
N CYS A 150 -6.69 4.11 22.43
CA CYS A 150 -6.55 3.49 21.11
C CYS A 150 -6.34 1.96 21.23
N PRO A 151 -7.40 1.13 21.09
CA PRO A 151 -7.32 -0.31 21.33
C PRO A 151 -6.46 -1.08 20.30
N LEU A 152 -6.01 -0.41 19.25
CA LEU A 152 -5.28 -1.02 18.14
C LEU A 152 -3.85 -0.48 17.99
N VAL A 153 -3.28 0.02 19.08
CA VAL A 153 -1.89 0.47 19.14
C VAL A 153 -1.06 -0.52 19.95
N PHE A 154 0.00 -1.06 19.36
CA PHE A 154 0.92 -1.98 20.02
C PHE A 154 2.33 -1.38 20.04
N LYS A 155 2.93 -1.27 21.23
CA LYS A 155 4.33 -0.90 21.42
C LYS A 155 5.15 -2.15 21.71
N VAL A 156 6.25 -2.31 20.99
CA VAL A 156 7.21 -3.41 21.19
C VAL A 156 8.59 -2.81 21.38
N ASP A 157 9.19 -3.04 22.55
CA ASP A 157 10.60 -2.73 22.80
C ASP A 157 11.48 -3.66 21.94
N GLN A 158 12.46 -3.10 21.24
CA GLN A 158 13.36 -3.86 20.37
C GLN A 158 14.66 -4.29 21.06
N GLY A 159 14.91 -3.87 22.30
CA GLY A 159 16.08 -4.24 23.11
C GLY A 159 17.33 -3.41 22.84
N ASP A 160 17.31 -2.50 21.86
CA ASP A 160 18.39 -1.56 21.52
C ASP A 160 18.09 -0.13 21.99
N GLY A 161 17.06 0.04 22.84
CA GLY A 161 16.55 1.33 23.28
C GLY A 161 15.51 1.93 22.33
N SER A 162 15.27 1.36 21.14
CA SER A 162 14.16 1.75 20.27
C SER A 162 12.88 0.97 20.57
N TYR A 163 11.74 1.52 20.19
CA TYR A 163 10.48 0.79 20.17
C TYR A 163 9.81 0.91 18.81
N ARG A 164 8.98 -0.09 18.53
CA ARG A 164 8.09 -0.12 17.37
C ARG A 164 6.67 0.14 17.82
N VAL A 165 6.00 1.08 17.18
CA VAL A 165 4.57 1.30 17.32
C VAL A 165 3.84 0.84 16.08
N SER A 166 2.77 0.06 16.24
CA SER A 166 1.86 -0.31 15.15
C SER A 166 0.46 0.20 15.44
N GLU A 167 -0.15 0.94 14.51
CA GLU A 167 -1.55 1.38 14.60
C GLU A 167 -2.37 0.81 13.45
N TYR A 168 -3.56 0.29 13.78
CA TYR A 168 -4.53 -0.22 12.79
C TYR A 168 -5.72 0.72 12.67
N CYS A 169 -6.01 1.13 11.44
CA CYS A 169 -7.08 2.07 11.11
C CYS A 169 -8.11 1.38 10.19
N PRO A 170 -9.29 0.99 10.70
CA PRO A 170 -10.34 0.44 9.86
C PRO A 170 -11.11 1.55 9.12
N PHE A 171 -11.38 1.32 7.83
CA PHE A 171 -12.25 2.15 7.00
C PHE A 171 -13.25 1.25 6.29
N LYS A 172 -14.53 1.58 6.36
CA LYS A 172 -15.57 0.80 5.66
C LYS A 172 -15.64 1.25 4.20
N ALA A 173 -15.47 0.32 3.26
CA ALA A 173 -15.58 0.59 1.84
C ALA A 173 -17.00 1.05 1.45
N ARG A 174 -17.06 2.10 0.62
CA ARG A 174 -18.28 2.73 0.11
C ARG A 174 -18.10 3.02 -1.38
N ARG A 175 -19.18 3.25 -2.13
CA ARG A 175 -19.08 3.63 -3.55
C ARG A 175 -18.44 5.00 -3.77
N HIS A 176 -18.71 5.94 -2.86
CA HIS A 176 -18.28 7.33 -2.97
C HIS A 176 -18.01 7.92 -1.59
N GLY A 177 -17.37 9.08 -1.58
CA GLY A 177 -17.11 9.87 -0.38
C GLY A 177 -15.68 9.70 0.12
N TYR A 178 -15.42 10.17 1.32
CA TYR A 178 -14.11 10.03 1.95
C TYR A 178 -14.24 9.96 3.47
N ASP A 179 -13.22 9.38 4.09
CA ASP A 179 -13.00 9.38 5.52
C ASP A 179 -11.63 10.02 5.80
N MET A 180 -11.49 10.75 6.91
CA MET A 180 -10.23 11.34 7.34
C MET A 180 -9.94 10.93 8.79
N LYS A 181 -8.65 10.71 9.09
CA LYS A 181 -8.18 10.38 10.43
C LYS A 181 -6.82 11.02 10.66
N GLU A 182 -6.66 11.68 11.80
CA GLU A 182 -5.35 12.16 12.26
C GLU A 182 -4.77 11.16 13.27
N LEU A 183 -3.50 10.81 13.10
CA LEU A 183 -2.74 9.88 13.93
C LEU A 183 -1.54 10.59 14.53
N LYS A 184 -1.21 10.25 15.77
CA LYS A 184 0.08 10.58 16.37
C LYS A 184 0.94 9.33 16.38
N LEU A 185 1.75 9.20 15.34
CA LEU A 185 2.68 8.09 15.20
C LEU A 185 4.04 8.57 15.61
N GLY A 186 4.19 8.65 16.91
CA GLY A 186 5.50 8.76 17.45
C GLY A 186 6.14 10.14 17.32
N GLY A 187 5.46 11.12 17.89
CA GLY A 187 5.77 12.53 17.70
C GLY A 187 5.45 13.06 16.31
N ALA A 188 5.33 12.19 15.30
CA ALA A 188 4.84 12.59 14.00
C ALA A 188 3.32 12.72 13.98
N ARG A 189 2.84 13.79 13.33
CA ARG A 189 1.41 14.01 13.09
C ARG A 189 1.09 13.62 11.66
N VAL A 190 0.35 12.54 11.52
CA VAL A 190 -0.02 11.93 10.23
C VAL A 190 -1.50 12.19 9.98
N LEU A 191 -1.81 12.89 8.90
CA LEU A 191 -3.17 13.06 8.40
C LEU A 191 -3.40 12.05 7.27
N LEU A 192 -4.39 11.20 7.48
CA LEU A 192 -4.79 10.17 6.55
C LEU A 192 -6.15 10.54 5.94
N LYS A 193 -6.24 10.50 4.62
CA LYS A 193 -7.49 10.64 3.87
C LYS A 193 -7.69 9.42 2.97
N VAL A 194 -8.81 8.74 3.12
CA VAL A 194 -9.24 7.64 2.25
C VAL A 194 -10.43 8.11 1.46
N SER A 195 -10.29 8.21 0.15
CA SER A 195 -11.38 8.57 -0.77
C SER A 195 -11.84 7.34 -1.54
N TRP A 196 -13.15 7.23 -1.73
CA TRP A 196 -13.78 6.10 -2.36
C TRP A 196 -14.38 6.49 -3.71
N SER A 197 -14.19 5.65 -4.71
CA SER A 197 -14.82 5.78 -6.03
C SER A 197 -15.09 4.43 -6.66
N THR A 198 -16.09 4.35 -7.54
CA THR A 198 -16.29 3.17 -8.39
C THR A 198 -15.13 3.03 -9.37
N LEU A 199 -14.60 1.82 -9.52
CA LEU A 199 -13.66 1.49 -10.60
C LEU A 199 -14.40 1.65 -11.93
N LYS A 200 -13.82 2.41 -12.86
CA LYS A 200 -14.34 2.58 -14.22
C LYS A 200 -13.90 1.44 -15.12
#